data_AF-A0A2Z2KXC3-F1
#
_entry.id   AF-A0A2Z2KXC3-F1
#
_cell.length_a   1.000
_cell.length_b   1.000
_cell.length_c   1.000
_cell.angle_alpha   90.00
_cell.angle_beta   90.00
_cell.angle_gamma   90.00
#
_symmetry.space_group_name_H-M   'P 1'
#
loop_
_entity.id
_entity.type
_entity.pdbx_description
1 polymer ?
#
loop_
_entity_poly.entity_id
_entity_poly.type
_entity_poly.pdbx_seq_one_letter_code
_entity_poly.pdbx_strand_id
1 'polypeptide(L)'
;MSELTKKEIESIAKTISEHFGEYTTKYEVLKYPEEPYLKWKESFSDPKSVEHDEISKAFEWKYGHWGKTNFVPAHKVIIAKLQRHWPEFAEKGKLELDDIFAFWEERLAGHQSFITIAFLSHLICSKKVEIIDQHNFRAMNYLMSTVRADWVWKRVPVSQEDITDFSAFVRSVLPAVKEAKGNKRELDKFLMMFGKHKVKGIPVSRSKVAPAVSKKYDWSLFSSETFDIGKITLRSNADLLFALLLQSLDADGDGAGDGITYTIEEIQRRIPMQKTGIAVSSSYNYALVALFGNQKGRDYFMFENEDLGVYFTDQANDPSRDNNCWKKYLDEKARINVKYVRAGG
;
A
#
# COMPACT_ATOMS: atom_id res chain seq x y z
N MET A 1 -2.33 7.35 -11.54
CA MET A 1 -2.06 6.70 -12.85
C MET A 1 -2.32 7.66 -14.02
N SER A 2 -1.46 7.67 -15.05
CA SER A 2 -1.73 8.39 -16.31
C SER A 2 -2.81 7.68 -17.14
N GLU A 3 -3.66 8.46 -17.83
CA GLU A 3 -4.76 7.94 -18.64
C GLU A 3 -4.31 6.85 -19.62
N LEU A 4 -5.17 5.86 -19.84
CA LEU A 4 -4.94 4.79 -20.81
C LEU A 4 -5.17 5.31 -22.23
N THR A 5 -4.23 5.04 -23.12
CA THR A 5 -4.42 5.28 -24.55
C THR A 5 -5.41 4.28 -25.14
N LYS A 6 -6.04 4.64 -26.26
CA LYS A 6 -6.98 3.74 -26.97
C LYS A 6 -6.37 2.36 -27.28
N LYS A 7 -5.11 2.34 -27.72
CA LYS A 7 -4.38 1.10 -28.03
C LYS A 7 -4.15 0.23 -26.79
N GLU A 8 -3.84 0.84 -25.65
CA GLU A 8 -3.69 0.11 -24.37
C GLU A 8 -5.03 -0.49 -23.94
N ILE A 9 -6.12 0.28 -24.02
CA ILE A 9 -7.49 -0.18 -23.71
C ILE A 9 -7.86 -1.37 -24.59
N GLU A 10 -7.65 -1.29 -25.91
CA GLU A 10 -7.96 -2.38 -26.85
C GLU A 10 -7.15 -3.64 -26.55
N SER A 11 -5.86 -3.49 -26.21
CA SER A 11 -4.98 -4.61 -25.86
C SER A 11 -5.39 -5.28 -24.55
N ILE A 12 -5.69 -4.49 -23.51
CA ILE A 12 -6.21 -4.99 -22.23
C ILE A 12 -7.55 -5.70 -22.44
N ALA A 13 -8.48 -5.07 -23.16
CA ALA A 13 -9.80 -5.63 -23.43
C ALA A 13 -9.70 -6.96 -24.16
N LYS A 14 -8.80 -7.09 -25.15
CA LYS A 14 -8.54 -8.36 -25.84
C LYS A 14 -8.12 -9.46 -24.86
N THR A 15 -7.16 -9.19 -23.98
CA THR A 15 -6.72 -10.16 -22.95
C THR A 15 -7.85 -10.53 -22.00
N ILE A 16 -8.72 -9.57 -21.63
CA ILE A 16 -9.90 -9.85 -20.81
C ILE A 16 -10.87 -10.77 -21.55
N SER A 17 -11.22 -10.44 -22.81
CA SER A 17 -12.14 -11.21 -23.64
C SER A 17 -11.69 -12.65 -23.87
N GLU A 18 -10.39 -12.88 -24.12
CA GLU A 18 -9.79 -14.22 -24.28
C GLU A 18 -9.99 -15.12 -23.05
N HIS A 19 -10.11 -14.53 -21.87
CA HIS A 19 -10.21 -15.24 -20.60
C HIS A 19 -11.58 -15.08 -19.91
N PHE A 20 -12.51 -14.31 -20.49
CA PHE A 20 -13.67 -13.81 -19.76
C PHE A 20 -14.56 -14.93 -19.20
N GLY A 21 -14.98 -15.85 -20.06
CA GLY A 21 -15.80 -17.00 -19.66
C GLY A 21 -15.09 -17.94 -18.68
N GLU A 22 -13.79 -18.15 -18.85
CA GLU A 22 -13.01 -19.06 -18.01
C GLU A 22 -12.97 -18.61 -16.54
N TYR A 23 -12.82 -17.30 -16.28
CA TYR A 23 -12.70 -16.80 -14.91
C TYR A 23 -14.03 -16.37 -14.31
N THR A 24 -14.99 -15.89 -15.10
CA THR A 24 -16.33 -15.59 -14.57
C THR A 24 -17.07 -16.85 -14.08
N THR A 25 -16.89 -18.00 -14.74
CA THR A 25 -17.45 -19.28 -14.28
C THR A 25 -16.89 -19.77 -12.95
N LYS A 26 -15.71 -19.29 -12.53
CA LYS A 26 -15.11 -19.59 -11.21
C LYS A 26 -15.70 -18.74 -10.08
N TYR A 27 -16.57 -17.79 -10.39
CA TYR A 27 -17.14 -16.88 -9.40
C TYR A 27 -18.01 -17.62 -8.38
N GLU A 28 -17.72 -17.43 -7.10
CA GLU A 28 -18.38 -18.14 -6.00
C GLU A 28 -19.67 -17.42 -5.59
N VAL A 29 -20.74 -17.55 -6.40
CA VAL A 29 -22.02 -16.84 -6.21
C VAL A 29 -22.61 -17.05 -4.81
N LEU A 30 -22.48 -18.24 -4.23
CA LEU A 30 -22.98 -18.52 -2.87
C LEU A 30 -22.25 -17.73 -1.78
N LYS A 31 -20.98 -17.38 -1.99
CA LYS A 31 -20.21 -16.54 -1.06
C LYS A 31 -20.49 -15.06 -1.23
N TYR A 32 -20.87 -14.66 -2.44
CA TYR A 32 -21.05 -13.27 -2.85
C TYR A 32 -22.34 -13.08 -3.68
N PRO A 33 -23.52 -13.35 -3.10
CA PRO A 33 -24.79 -13.20 -3.81
C PRO A 33 -25.01 -11.75 -4.24
N GLU A 34 -25.63 -11.55 -5.40
CA GLU A 34 -25.73 -10.21 -6.01
C GLU A 34 -26.83 -9.35 -5.40
N GLU A 35 -28.00 -9.93 -5.13
CA GLU A 35 -29.19 -9.23 -4.64
C GLU A 35 -28.97 -8.43 -3.34
N PRO A 36 -28.41 -8.99 -2.25
CA PRO A 36 -28.18 -8.21 -1.03
C PRO A 36 -27.16 -7.09 -1.23
N TYR A 37 -26.15 -7.31 -2.08
CA TYR A 37 -25.16 -6.30 -2.42
C TYR A 37 -25.78 -5.10 -3.16
N LEU A 38 -26.70 -5.34 -4.10
CA LEU A 38 -27.41 -4.26 -4.79
C LEU A 38 -28.21 -3.40 -3.81
N LYS A 39 -28.90 -4.03 -2.84
CA LYS A 39 -29.63 -3.32 -1.78
C LYS A 39 -28.69 -2.43 -0.94
N TRP A 40 -27.54 -2.95 -0.52
CA TRP A 40 -26.61 -2.15 0.30
C TRP A 40 -26.00 -0.98 -0.43
N LYS A 41 -25.75 -1.06 -1.75
CA LYS A 41 -25.31 0.13 -2.50
C LYS A 41 -26.33 1.26 -2.44
N GLU A 42 -27.61 0.92 -2.34
CA GLU A 42 -28.69 1.91 -2.21
C GLU A 42 -28.76 2.43 -0.77
N SER A 43 -28.83 1.55 0.23
CA SER A 43 -28.95 2.00 1.64
C SER A 43 -27.70 2.75 2.13
N PHE A 44 -26.49 2.26 1.83
CA PHE A 44 -25.26 2.92 2.27
C PHE A 44 -24.97 4.24 1.56
N SER A 45 -25.68 4.57 0.47
CA SER A 45 -25.56 5.88 -0.18
C SER A 45 -26.07 7.02 0.71
N ASP A 46 -26.91 6.70 1.69
CA ASP A 46 -27.28 7.58 2.80
C ASP A 46 -26.92 6.90 4.13
N PRO A 47 -25.77 7.24 4.75
CA PRO A 47 -25.32 6.63 6.00
C PRO A 47 -26.34 6.67 7.15
N LYS A 48 -27.26 7.64 7.15
CA LYS A 48 -28.33 7.76 8.17
C LYS A 48 -29.43 6.70 8.02
N SER A 49 -29.58 6.13 6.83
CA SER A 49 -30.58 5.11 6.52
C SER A 49 -30.11 3.68 6.78
N VAL A 50 -28.83 3.51 7.12
CA VAL A 50 -28.23 2.17 7.31
C VAL A 50 -28.56 1.63 8.69
N GLU A 51 -29.30 0.54 8.72
CA GLU A 51 -29.61 -0.20 9.94
C GLU A 51 -28.38 -0.91 10.50
N HIS A 52 -28.34 -1.05 11.83
CA HIS A 52 -27.17 -1.60 12.53
C HIS A 52 -26.80 -3.04 12.07
N ASP A 53 -27.80 -3.86 11.70
CA ASP A 53 -27.59 -5.23 11.25
C ASP A 53 -27.13 -5.31 9.78
N GLU A 54 -27.45 -4.31 8.95
CA GLU A 54 -26.98 -4.22 7.56
C GLU A 54 -25.47 -4.09 7.49
N ILE A 55 -24.85 -3.41 8.48
CA ILE A 55 -23.39 -3.31 8.58
C ILE A 55 -22.75 -4.69 8.71
N SER A 56 -23.20 -5.53 9.67
CA SER A 56 -22.65 -6.88 9.81
C SER A 56 -22.82 -7.69 8.52
N LYS A 57 -24.03 -7.69 7.95
CA LYS A 57 -24.37 -8.46 6.75
C LYS A 57 -23.53 -8.04 5.55
N ALA A 58 -23.33 -6.73 5.33
CA ALA A 58 -22.55 -6.21 4.21
C ALA A 58 -21.07 -6.59 4.31
N PHE A 59 -20.50 -6.52 5.50
CA PHE A 59 -19.08 -6.85 5.69
C PHE A 59 -18.82 -8.36 5.78
N GLU A 60 -19.76 -9.15 6.29
CA GLU A 60 -19.73 -10.61 6.15
C GLU A 60 -19.69 -11.03 4.67
N TRP A 61 -20.53 -10.41 3.85
CA TRP A 61 -20.51 -10.59 2.40
C TRP A 61 -19.16 -10.21 1.79
N LYS A 62 -18.60 -9.04 2.16
CA LYS A 62 -17.29 -8.59 1.66
C LYS A 62 -16.19 -9.61 1.94
N TYR A 63 -16.24 -10.26 3.10
CA TYR A 63 -15.27 -11.26 3.50
C TYR A 63 -15.57 -12.68 2.99
N GLY A 64 -16.64 -12.87 2.22
CA GLY A 64 -17.05 -14.19 1.70
C GLY A 64 -17.59 -15.12 2.78
N HIS A 65 -18.19 -14.54 3.82
CA HIS A 65 -18.79 -15.22 4.97
C HIS A 65 -20.32 -15.14 4.99
N TRP A 66 -20.94 -14.73 3.87
CA TRP A 66 -22.38 -14.68 3.74
C TRP A 66 -23.05 -15.98 4.19
N GLY A 67 -24.01 -15.87 5.12
CA GLY A 67 -24.77 -17.00 5.68
C GLY A 67 -23.96 -17.95 6.59
N LYS A 68 -22.72 -17.62 6.95
CA LYS A 68 -21.91 -18.45 7.86
C LYS A 68 -22.05 -17.97 9.29
N THR A 69 -22.31 -18.89 10.20
CA THR A 69 -22.43 -18.62 11.65
C THR A 69 -21.06 -18.42 12.33
N ASN A 70 -19.98 -18.94 11.75
CA ASN A 70 -18.63 -18.77 12.29
C ASN A 70 -17.63 -18.39 11.21
N PHE A 71 -16.81 -17.38 11.51
CA PHE A 71 -15.78 -16.86 10.64
C PHE A 71 -14.67 -16.16 11.44
N VAL A 72 -13.60 -15.78 10.73
CA VAL A 72 -12.34 -15.29 11.29
C VAL A 72 -12.56 -14.20 12.36
N PRO A 73 -12.03 -14.37 13.60
CA PRO A 73 -12.23 -13.43 14.70
C PRO A 73 -11.84 -11.98 14.37
N ALA A 74 -10.75 -11.78 13.62
CA ALA A 74 -10.31 -10.44 13.20
C ALA A 74 -11.39 -9.69 12.39
N HIS A 75 -12.17 -10.40 11.56
CA HIS A 75 -13.26 -9.79 10.81
C HIS A 75 -14.44 -9.44 11.73
N LYS A 76 -14.73 -10.25 12.75
CA LYS A 76 -15.75 -9.92 13.76
C LYS A 76 -15.37 -8.65 14.52
N VAL A 77 -14.09 -8.50 14.89
CA VAL A 77 -13.58 -7.32 15.60
C VAL A 77 -13.75 -6.05 14.76
N ILE A 78 -13.36 -6.07 13.48
CA ILE A 78 -13.47 -4.87 12.64
C ILE A 78 -14.93 -4.52 12.31
N ILE A 79 -15.81 -5.51 12.15
CA ILE A 79 -17.26 -5.30 12.00
C ILE A 79 -17.85 -4.65 13.26
N ALA A 80 -17.47 -5.14 14.45
CA ALA A 80 -17.92 -4.54 15.71
C ALA A 80 -17.43 -3.09 15.87
N LYS A 81 -16.21 -2.77 15.40
CA LYS A 81 -15.71 -1.39 15.36
C LYS A 81 -16.53 -0.52 14.41
N LEU A 82 -16.84 -1.00 13.21
CA LEU A 82 -17.70 -0.29 12.25
C LEU A 82 -19.05 0.03 12.87
N GLN A 83 -19.72 -0.97 13.44
CA GLN A 83 -21.00 -0.80 14.12
C GLN A 83 -20.94 0.22 15.26
N ARG A 84 -19.91 0.15 16.11
CA ARG A 84 -19.73 1.06 17.24
C ARG A 84 -19.61 2.52 16.81
N HIS A 85 -18.85 2.80 15.76
CA HIS A 85 -18.58 4.17 15.30
C HIS A 85 -19.55 4.64 14.21
N TRP A 86 -20.46 3.79 13.75
CA TRP A 86 -21.41 4.13 12.70
C TRP A 86 -22.32 5.31 13.04
N PRO A 87 -22.91 5.42 14.26
CA PRO A 87 -23.78 6.54 14.58
C PRO A 87 -23.07 7.90 14.46
N GLU A 88 -21.82 7.98 14.92
CA GLU A 88 -20.98 9.19 14.80
C GLU A 88 -20.67 9.50 13.33
N PHE A 89 -20.39 8.46 12.53
CA PHE A 89 -20.13 8.60 11.11
C PHE A 89 -21.35 9.08 10.32
N ALA A 90 -22.53 8.52 10.61
CA ALA A 90 -23.78 8.82 9.92
C ALA A 90 -24.21 10.29 10.09
N GLU A 91 -23.86 10.91 11.21
CA GLU A 91 -24.16 12.33 11.45
C GLU A 91 -23.35 13.29 10.58
N LYS A 92 -22.24 12.85 9.98
CA LYS A 92 -21.45 13.70 9.08
C LYS A 92 -22.12 13.97 7.74
N GLY A 93 -23.19 13.25 7.40
CA GLY A 93 -23.98 13.47 6.18
C GLY A 93 -23.31 12.93 4.93
N LYS A 94 -23.40 13.68 3.82
CA LYS A 94 -22.87 13.26 2.52
C LYS A 94 -21.34 13.41 2.51
N LEU A 95 -20.64 12.30 2.28
CA LEU A 95 -19.19 12.21 2.42
C LEU A 95 -18.53 11.90 1.08
N GLU A 96 -17.34 12.46 0.87
CA GLU A 96 -16.45 12.09 -0.23
C GLU A 96 -15.35 11.13 0.26
N LEU A 97 -14.55 10.59 -0.67
CA LEU A 97 -13.57 9.54 -0.38
C LEU A 97 -12.60 9.96 0.75
N ASP A 98 -12.08 11.18 0.68
CA ASP A 98 -11.16 11.72 1.69
C ASP A 98 -11.78 11.79 3.08
N ASP A 99 -13.05 12.21 3.18
CA ASP A 99 -13.76 12.31 4.45
C ASP A 99 -14.00 10.94 5.09
N ILE A 100 -14.30 9.93 4.25
CA ILE A 100 -14.49 8.54 4.68
C ILE A 100 -13.18 8.00 5.25
N PHE A 101 -12.06 8.17 4.52
CA PHE A 101 -10.76 7.71 4.99
C PHE A 101 -10.30 8.44 6.26
N ALA A 102 -10.42 9.77 6.28
CA ALA A 102 -10.06 10.58 7.44
C ALA A 102 -10.82 10.17 8.70
N PHE A 103 -12.08 9.75 8.58
CA PHE A 103 -12.85 9.28 9.72
C PHE A 103 -12.43 7.88 10.19
N TRP A 104 -12.28 6.94 9.26
CA TRP A 104 -12.18 5.51 9.59
C TRP A 104 -10.76 4.99 9.78
N GLU A 105 -9.73 5.64 9.22
CA GLU A 105 -8.36 5.13 9.21
C GLU A 105 -7.81 4.87 10.62
N GLU A 106 -7.96 5.85 11.53
CA GLU A 106 -7.55 5.71 12.93
C GLU A 106 -8.46 4.75 13.70
N ARG A 107 -9.79 4.86 13.51
CA ARG A 107 -10.80 4.08 14.25
C ARG A 107 -10.71 2.58 13.94
N LEU A 108 -10.37 2.21 12.71
CA LEU A 108 -10.24 0.83 12.26
C LEU A 108 -8.79 0.32 12.25
N ALA A 109 -7.82 1.12 12.70
CA ALA A 109 -6.39 0.80 12.62
C ALA A 109 -6.09 -0.67 12.96
N GLY A 110 -5.29 -1.31 12.10
CA GLY A 110 -4.93 -2.73 12.21
C GLY A 110 -5.01 -3.49 10.90
N HIS A 111 -4.91 -4.81 11.00
CA HIS A 111 -4.99 -5.71 9.84
C HIS A 111 -6.37 -5.63 9.17
N GLN A 112 -6.41 -5.58 7.83
CA GLN A 112 -7.63 -5.43 7.00
C GLN A 112 -8.32 -4.05 7.03
N SER A 113 -7.82 -3.05 7.77
CA SER A 113 -8.44 -1.72 7.86
C SER A 113 -8.67 -1.10 6.48
N PHE A 114 -7.61 -1.05 5.66
CA PHE A 114 -7.66 -0.44 4.33
C PHE A 114 -8.74 -1.06 3.43
N ILE A 115 -8.78 -2.39 3.31
CA ILE A 115 -9.74 -3.06 2.41
C ILE A 115 -11.18 -2.94 2.90
N THR A 116 -11.35 -2.77 4.21
CA THR A 116 -12.64 -2.50 4.85
C THR A 116 -13.13 -1.12 4.48
N ILE A 117 -12.28 -0.11 4.66
CA ILE A 117 -12.59 1.28 4.32
C ILE A 117 -12.82 1.40 2.81
N ALA A 118 -12.01 0.77 1.98
CA ALA A 118 -12.20 0.78 0.53
C ALA A 118 -13.56 0.20 0.10
N PHE A 119 -14.00 -0.89 0.72
CA PHE A 119 -15.34 -1.43 0.47
C PHE A 119 -16.45 -0.51 0.99
N LEU A 120 -16.27 0.10 2.16
CA LEU A 120 -17.21 1.08 2.69
C LEU A 120 -17.35 2.28 1.74
N SER A 121 -16.23 2.82 1.27
CA SER A 121 -16.19 3.90 0.29
C SER A 121 -16.87 3.51 -1.02
N HIS A 122 -16.74 2.26 -1.45
CA HIS A 122 -17.50 1.75 -2.58
C HIS A 122 -19.01 1.77 -2.32
N LEU A 123 -19.48 1.32 -1.15
CA LEU A 123 -20.91 1.31 -0.85
C LEU A 123 -21.49 2.74 -0.81
N ILE A 124 -20.81 3.68 -0.16
CA ILE A 124 -21.25 5.07 -0.02
C ILE A 124 -21.14 5.84 -1.35
N CYS A 125 -20.02 5.68 -2.05
CA CYS A 125 -19.69 6.43 -3.26
C CYS A 125 -19.72 5.55 -4.52
N SER A 126 -20.67 4.61 -4.62
CA SER A 126 -20.70 3.55 -5.65
C SER A 126 -20.69 4.02 -7.12
N LYS A 127 -21.04 5.29 -7.36
CA LYS A 127 -20.94 5.92 -8.69
C LYS A 127 -19.50 6.31 -9.07
N LYS A 128 -18.65 6.60 -8.07
CA LYS A 128 -17.27 7.11 -8.22
C LYS A 128 -16.22 6.05 -7.90
N VAL A 129 -16.50 5.19 -6.92
CA VAL A 129 -15.57 4.21 -6.36
C VAL A 129 -16.00 2.81 -6.75
N GLU A 130 -15.12 2.06 -7.40
CA GLU A 130 -15.36 0.67 -7.79
C GLU A 130 -15.00 -0.30 -6.65
N ILE A 131 -15.55 -1.52 -6.67
CA ILE A 131 -15.13 -2.56 -5.73
C ILE A 131 -13.67 -2.90 -5.98
N ILE A 132 -12.84 -2.65 -4.97
CA ILE A 132 -11.43 -3.03 -5.00
C ILE A 132 -11.13 -3.99 -3.85
N ASP A 133 -10.52 -5.12 -4.19
CA ASP A 133 -9.84 -5.99 -3.25
C ASP A 133 -8.42 -6.34 -3.72
N GLN A 134 -7.70 -7.15 -2.96
CA GLN A 134 -6.36 -7.59 -3.35
C GLN A 134 -6.32 -8.36 -4.68
N HIS A 135 -7.40 -9.06 -5.05
CA HIS A 135 -7.49 -9.85 -6.27
C HIS A 135 -7.82 -8.96 -7.48
N ASN A 136 -8.83 -8.10 -7.37
CA ASN A 136 -9.13 -7.08 -8.38
C ASN A 136 -7.89 -6.24 -8.69
N PHE A 137 -7.21 -5.78 -7.64
CA PHE A 137 -6.02 -4.93 -7.79
C PHE A 137 -4.85 -5.68 -8.44
N ARG A 138 -4.65 -6.96 -8.12
CA ARG A 138 -3.65 -7.81 -8.81
C ARG A 138 -3.97 -7.98 -10.29
N ALA A 139 -5.24 -8.18 -10.64
CA ALA A 139 -5.67 -8.30 -12.02
C ALA A 139 -5.37 -7.02 -12.81
N MET A 140 -5.74 -5.85 -12.26
CA MET A 140 -5.37 -4.56 -12.85
C MET A 140 -3.85 -4.45 -13.06
N ASN A 141 -3.05 -4.68 -12.01
CA ASN A 141 -1.60 -4.54 -12.11
C ASN A 141 -0.97 -5.48 -13.15
N TYR A 142 -1.47 -6.71 -13.26
CA TYR A 142 -1.06 -7.63 -14.31
C TYR A 142 -1.39 -7.07 -15.70
N LEU A 143 -2.65 -6.69 -15.94
CA LEU A 143 -3.12 -6.19 -17.23
C LEU A 143 -2.40 -4.90 -17.65
N MET A 144 -2.11 -4.01 -16.70
CA MET A 144 -1.32 -2.80 -16.97
C MET A 144 0.09 -3.14 -17.43
N SER A 145 0.73 -4.14 -16.84
CA SER A 145 2.08 -4.52 -17.21
C SER A 145 2.22 -5.22 -18.55
N THR A 146 1.13 -5.77 -19.09
CA THR A 146 1.14 -6.32 -20.45
C THR A 146 1.13 -5.24 -21.52
N VAL A 147 0.80 -3.99 -21.15
CA VAL A 147 0.74 -2.86 -22.09
C VAL A 147 1.73 -1.74 -21.80
N ARG A 148 2.24 -1.64 -20.56
CA ARG A 148 3.25 -0.68 -20.12
C ARG A 148 4.48 -1.41 -19.56
N ALA A 149 5.59 -1.31 -20.27
CA ALA A 149 6.84 -1.98 -19.89
C ALA A 149 7.46 -1.42 -18.59
N ASP A 150 7.18 -0.17 -18.27
CA ASP A 150 7.63 0.55 -17.07
C ASP A 150 6.66 0.41 -15.88
N TRP A 151 5.55 -0.32 -16.04
CA TRP A 151 4.56 -0.49 -14.98
C TRP A 151 5.13 -1.22 -13.76
N VAL A 152 5.05 -0.57 -12.60
CA VAL A 152 5.49 -1.16 -11.33
C VAL A 152 4.32 -1.86 -10.65
N TRP A 153 4.42 -3.17 -10.51
CA TRP A 153 3.40 -3.99 -9.87
C TRP A 153 3.30 -3.75 -8.36
N LYS A 154 2.07 -3.57 -7.87
CA LYS A 154 1.71 -3.72 -6.46
C LYS A 154 0.80 -4.95 -6.27
N ARG A 155 0.98 -5.69 -5.17
CA ARG A 155 0.16 -6.88 -4.85
C ARG A 155 -1.09 -6.60 -4.05
N VAL A 156 -1.10 -5.49 -3.32
CA VAL A 156 -2.13 -5.12 -2.36
C VAL A 156 -2.32 -3.61 -2.47
N PRO A 157 -3.55 -3.11 -2.55
CA PRO A 157 -3.82 -1.68 -2.51
C PRO A 157 -3.61 -1.18 -1.08
N VAL A 158 -2.98 -0.02 -0.93
CA VAL A 158 -2.61 0.55 0.38
C VAL A 158 -2.86 2.05 0.48
N SER A 159 -3.31 2.71 -0.59
CA SER A 159 -3.59 4.15 -0.60
C SER A 159 -4.90 4.50 -1.31
N GLN A 160 -5.43 5.68 -1.02
CA GLN A 160 -6.59 6.24 -1.75
C GLN A 160 -6.30 6.43 -3.25
N GLU A 161 -5.04 6.72 -3.60
CA GLU A 161 -4.59 6.77 -4.99
C GLU A 161 -4.81 5.42 -5.69
N ASP A 162 -4.51 4.28 -5.04
CA ASP A 162 -4.75 2.95 -5.62
C ASP A 162 -6.24 2.71 -5.91
N ILE A 163 -7.15 3.26 -5.09
CA ILE A 163 -8.62 3.17 -5.30
C ILE A 163 -9.04 4.03 -6.49
N THR A 164 -8.49 5.24 -6.58
CA THR A 164 -8.79 6.19 -7.65
C THR A 164 -8.29 5.65 -9.00
N ASP A 165 -7.06 5.13 -9.02
CA ASP A 165 -6.44 4.51 -10.19
C ASP A 165 -7.20 3.27 -10.65
N PHE A 166 -7.58 2.40 -9.71
CA PHE A 166 -8.40 1.23 -10.02
C PHE A 166 -9.78 1.62 -10.57
N SER A 167 -10.43 2.61 -9.97
CA SER A 167 -11.75 3.08 -10.44
C SER A 167 -11.66 3.75 -11.81
N ALA A 168 -10.55 4.44 -12.11
CA ALA A 168 -10.28 4.99 -13.44
C ALA A 168 -10.03 3.88 -14.47
N PHE A 169 -9.21 2.88 -14.11
CA PHE A 169 -8.94 1.72 -14.96
C PHE A 169 -10.23 1.00 -15.37
N VAL A 170 -11.09 0.65 -14.41
CA VAL A 170 -12.36 -0.03 -14.68
C VAL A 170 -13.25 0.79 -15.62
N ARG A 171 -13.37 2.10 -15.38
CA ARG A 171 -14.17 3.00 -16.23
C ARG A 171 -13.63 3.11 -17.65
N SER A 172 -12.32 3.15 -17.83
CA SER A 172 -11.68 3.21 -19.15
C SER A 172 -11.80 1.90 -19.93
N VAL A 173 -11.70 0.76 -19.25
CA VAL A 173 -11.67 -0.57 -19.90
C VAL A 173 -13.07 -1.12 -20.17
N LEU A 174 -14.05 -0.87 -19.30
CA LEU A 174 -15.39 -1.44 -19.41
C LEU A 174 -16.06 -1.27 -20.78
N PRO A 175 -16.02 -0.10 -21.45
CA PRO A 175 -16.64 0.07 -22.77
C PRO A 175 -16.06 -0.82 -23.87
N ALA A 176 -14.79 -1.25 -23.72
CA ALA A 176 -14.10 -2.09 -24.70
C ALA A 176 -14.30 -3.60 -24.44
N VAL A 177 -14.74 -4.00 -23.24
CA VAL A 177 -15.00 -5.41 -22.88
C VAL A 177 -16.45 -5.77 -23.22
N LYS A 178 -16.67 -6.29 -24.42
CA LYS A 178 -18.01 -6.58 -24.95
C LYS A 178 -18.76 -7.63 -24.13
N GLU A 179 -18.05 -8.62 -23.60
CA GLU A 179 -18.61 -9.72 -22.81
C GLU A 179 -19.26 -9.24 -21.52
N ALA A 180 -18.74 -8.15 -20.94
CA ALA A 180 -19.30 -7.52 -19.75
C ALA A 180 -20.59 -6.74 -20.05
N LYS A 181 -20.93 -6.46 -21.33
CA LYS A 181 -22.17 -5.77 -21.75
C LYS A 181 -22.42 -4.44 -21.02
N GLY A 182 -21.36 -3.69 -20.71
CA GLY A 182 -21.44 -2.45 -19.94
C GLY A 182 -21.79 -2.64 -18.45
N ASN A 183 -21.87 -3.88 -17.96
CA ASN A 183 -22.11 -4.18 -16.55
C ASN A 183 -20.77 -4.22 -15.78
N LYS A 184 -20.55 -3.21 -14.94
CA LYS A 184 -19.39 -3.11 -14.03
C LYS A 184 -19.21 -4.37 -13.18
N ARG A 185 -20.31 -4.98 -12.75
CA ARG A 185 -20.28 -6.16 -11.89
C ARG A 185 -19.74 -7.40 -12.60
N GLU A 186 -20.01 -7.55 -13.89
CA GLU A 186 -19.47 -8.66 -14.68
C GLU A 186 -17.95 -8.51 -14.87
N LEU A 187 -17.48 -7.29 -15.12
CA LEU A 187 -16.05 -7.00 -15.17
C LEU A 187 -15.37 -7.22 -13.80
N ASP A 188 -16.02 -6.81 -12.71
CA ASP A 188 -15.53 -7.04 -11.35
C ASP A 188 -15.42 -8.54 -11.02
N LYS A 189 -16.45 -9.34 -11.33
CA LYS A 189 -16.41 -10.82 -11.18
C LYS A 189 -15.22 -11.42 -11.92
N PHE A 190 -14.99 -10.99 -13.16
CA PHE A 190 -13.83 -11.38 -13.95
C PHE A 190 -12.52 -10.99 -13.25
N LEU A 191 -12.33 -9.72 -12.91
CA LEU A 191 -11.08 -9.21 -12.31
C LEU A 191 -10.77 -9.92 -11.00
N MET A 192 -11.77 -10.15 -10.15
CA MET A 192 -11.62 -10.88 -8.89
C MET A 192 -11.12 -12.32 -9.14
N MET A 193 -11.76 -13.06 -10.06
CA MET A 193 -11.39 -14.44 -10.34
C MET A 193 -10.10 -14.59 -11.11
N PHE A 194 -9.85 -13.71 -12.09
CA PHE A 194 -8.59 -13.64 -12.82
C PHE A 194 -7.42 -13.34 -11.88
N GLY A 195 -7.58 -12.33 -11.02
CA GLY A 195 -6.58 -11.99 -10.00
C GLY A 195 -6.32 -13.11 -9.00
N LYS A 196 -7.37 -13.84 -8.59
CA LYS A 196 -7.30 -14.95 -7.64
C LYS A 196 -6.66 -16.21 -8.22
N HIS A 197 -6.99 -16.57 -9.46
CA HIS A 197 -6.62 -17.87 -10.05
C HIS A 197 -5.48 -17.78 -11.05
N LYS A 198 -5.42 -16.73 -11.90
CA LYS A 198 -4.33 -16.56 -12.87
C LYS A 198 -3.14 -15.85 -12.24
N VAL A 199 -3.39 -14.70 -11.61
CA VAL A 199 -2.30 -13.77 -11.24
C VAL A 199 -1.67 -14.09 -9.89
N LYS A 200 -2.43 -14.62 -8.92
CA LYS A 200 -1.95 -14.88 -7.54
C LYS A 200 -0.62 -15.63 -7.49
N GLY A 201 -0.46 -16.64 -8.36
CA GLY A 201 0.73 -17.50 -8.43
C GLY A 201 1.87 -16.95 -9.29
N ILE A 202 1.63 -15.92 -10.10
CA ILE A 202 2.67 -15.30 -10.91
C ILE A 202 3.62 -14.60 -9.94
N PRO A 203 4.90 -14.98 -9.88
CA PRO A 203 5.89 -14.20 -9.17
C PRO A 203 5.76 -12.80 -9.70
N VAL A 204 5.59 -11.81 -8.81
CA VAL A 204 5.79 -10.45 -9.28
C VAL A 204 7.25 -10.48 -9.67
N SER A 205 7.55 -10.50 -10.97
CA SER A 205 8.90 -10.21 -11.39
C SER A 205 9.13 -8.86 -10.75
N ARG A 206 10.01 -8.85 -9.73
CA ARG A 206 10.68 -7.62 -9.37
C ARG A 206 11.14 -7.16 -10.73
N SER A 207 10.56 -6.07 -11.21
CA SER A 207 10.94 -5.50 -12.48
C SER A 207 12.46 -5.61 -12.52
N LYS A 208 13.05 -6.09 -13.63
CA LYS A 208 14.53 -6.07 -13.76
C LYS A 208 15.09 -4.64 -13.58
N VAL A 209 14.21 -3.66 -13.46
CA VAL A 209 14.41 -2.41 -12.76
C VAL A 209 14.66 -2.68 -11.26
N ALA A 210 15.95 -2.73 -10.89
CA ALA A 210 16.42 -2.34 -9.55
C ALA A 210 15.49 -1.25 -9.01
N PRO A 211 15.02 -1.33 -7.74
CA PRO A 211 13.93 -0.49 -7.23
C PRO A 211 14.11 0.92 -7.76
N ALA A 212 13.20 1.32 -8.66
CA ALA A 212 13.34 2.58 -9.35
C ALA A 212 13.55 3.65 -8.29
N VAL A 213 14.78 4.19 -8.27
CA VAL A 213 15.08 5.41 -7.53
C VAL A 213 13.98 6.38 -7.98
N SER A 214 13.08 6.73 -7.07
CA SER A 214 11.88 7.50 -7.36
C SER A 214 12.31 8.86 -7.88
N LYS A 215 12.44 9.00 -9.21
CA LYS A 215 13.18 10.09 -9.86
C LYS A 215 14.66 10.10 -9.44
N LYS A 216 15.57 10.42 -10.37
CA LYS A 216 16.94 10.77 -9.99
C LYS A 216 16.85 11.99 -9.07
N TYR A 217 16.94 11.77 -7.76
CA TYR A 217 17.20 12.86 -6.83
C TYR A 217 18.44 13.58 -7.32
N ASP A 218 18.35 14.90 -7.43
CA ASP A 218 19.52 15.69 -7.73
C ASP A 218 20.38 15.72 -6.47
N TRP A 219 21.40 14.85 -6.44
CA TRP A 219 22.28 14.70 -5.28
C TRP A 219 23.11 15.96 -5.01
N SER A 220 23.17 16.90 -5.95
CA SER A 220 23.79 18.21 -5.72
C SER A 220 23.00 19.10 -4.76
N LEU A 221 21.72 18.80 -4.51
CA LEU A 221 20.87 19.52 -3.56
C LEU A 221 21.11 19.10 -2.11
N PHE A 222 21.85 18.02 -1.87
CA PHE A 222 22.20 17.59 -0.52
C PHE A 222 23.49 18.24 -0.07
N SER A 223 23.37 19.24 0.80
CA SER A 223 24.48 19.87 1.51
C SER A 223 24.29 19.73 3.02
N SER A 224 25.40 19.67 3.74
CA SER A 224 25.42 19.76 5.20
C SER A 224 26.73 20.41 5.66
N GLU A 225 26.63 21.22 6.72
CA GLU A 225 27.76 21.84 7.40
C GLU A 225 28.43 20.88 8.39
N THR A 226 27.64 20.05 9.08
CA THR A 226 28.13 19.06 10.07
C THR A 226 28.56 17.74 9.43
N PHE A 227 27.86 17.28 8.38
CA PHE A 227 28.04 15.94 7.82
C PHE A 227 28.67 15.93 6.43
N ASP A 228 29.42 14.86 6.14
CA ASP A 228 30.05 14.60 4.85
C ASP A 228 29.17 13.67 3.99
N ILE A 229 28.13 14.26 3.42
CA ILE A 229 27.20 13.60 2.49
C ILE A 229 27.93 13.04 1.25
N GLY A 230 29.10 13.60 0.90
CA GLY A 230 29.92 13.15 -0.23
C GLY A 230 30.35 11.68 -0.12
N LYS A 231 30.47 11.15 1.11
CA LYS A 231 30.82 9.76 1.39
C LYS A 231 29.71 8.76 1.12
N ILE A 232 28.49 9.21 0.80
CA ILE A 232 27.35 8.36 0.45
C ILE A 232 27.40 8.06 -1.06
N THR A 233 27.98 6.93 -1.48
CA THR A 233 28.31 6.71 -2.90
C THR A 233 27.37 5.77 -3.65
N LEU A 234 26.57 4.95 -2.96
CA LEU A 234 25.77 3.88 -3.57
C LEU A 234 24.44 4.36 -4.19
N ARG A 235 23.96 5.54 -3.80
CA ARG A 235 22.81 6.28 -4.37
C ARG A 235 21.50 5.47 -4.53
N SER A 236 21.25 4.50 -3.67
CA SER A 236 20.02 3.73 -3.51
C SER A 236 19.07 4.36 -2.48
N ASN A 237 17.88 3.78 -2.28
CA ASN A 237 16.90 4.30 -1.32
C ASN A 237 17.41 4.34 0.12
N ALA A 238 18.20 3.36 0.58
CA ALA A 238 18.79 3.41 1.93
C ALA A 238 19.74 4.61 2.08
N ASP A 239 20.48 4.91 1.01
CA ASP A 239 21.44 6.00 0.96
C ASP A 239 20.74 7.36 0.94
N LEU A 240 19.60 7.44 0.24
CA LEU A 240 18.70 8.60 0.26
C LEU A 240 18.13 8.84 1.66
N LEU A 241 17.63 7.79 2.31
CA LEU A 241 17.11 7.89 3.68
C LEU A 241 18.19 8.39 4.63
N PHE A 242 19.42 7.90 4.50
CA PHE A 242 20.53 8.38 5.31
C PHE A 242 20.83 9.87 5.03
N ALA A 243 20.91 10.29 3.77
CA ALA A 243 21.15 11.70 3.44
C ALA A 243 20.05 12.64 3.97
N LEU A 244 18.79 12.24 3.89
CA LEU A 244 17.65 12.99 4.45
C LEU A 244 17.71 13.08 5.99
N LEU A 245 18.16 12.01 6.65
CA LEU A 245 18.38 12.01 8.10
C LEU A 245 19.46 13.02 8.47
N LEU A 246 20.61 13.00 7.78
CA LEU A 246 21.72 13.92 8.07
C LEU A 246 21.30 15.38 7.88
N GLN A 247 20.54 15.69 6.82
CA GLN A 247 20.00 17.04 6.63
C GLN A 247 19.02 17.45 7.74
N SER A 248 18.18 16.52 8.21
CA SER A 248 17.27 16.80 9.32
C SER A 248 18.01 17.09 10.62
N LEU A 249 19.12 16.40 10.89
CA LEU A 249 19.92 16.62 12.09
C LEU A 249 20.67 17.96 12.02
N ASP A 250 21.26 18.25 10.87
CA ASP A 250 21.96 19.51 10.62
C ASP A 250 21.03 20.73 10.75
N ALA A 251 19.78 20.61 10.28
CA ALA A 251 18.77 21.67 10.38
C ALA A 251 18.33 21.97 11.82
N ASP A 252 18.36 20.98 12.71
CA ASP A 252 17.96 21.14 14.11
C ASP A 252 19.13 21.62 15.00
N GLY A 253 20.34 21.74 14.44
CA GLY A 253 21.55 22.00 15.21
C GLY A 253 21.95 20.84 16.13
N ASP A 254 21.33 19.67 15.93
CA ASP A 254 21.68 18.42 16.60
C ASP A 254 23.00 17.94 15.96
N GLY A 255 24.10 18.47 16.49
CA GLY A 255 25.45 18.17 16.02
C GLY A 255 25.76 16.68 16.04
N ALA A 256 26.79 16.27 15.30
CA ALA A 256 27.26 14.91 15.26
C ALA A 256 28.34 14.64 16.33
N GLY A 257 28.16 15.27 17.49
CA GLY A 257 29.11 15.18 18.60
C GLY A 257 29.34 13.74 19.02
N ASP A 258 30.58 13.44 19.42
CA ASP A 258 30.94 12.14 19.96
C ASP A 258 30.03 11.80 21.15
N GLY A 259 29.33 10.66 21.06
CA GLY A 259 28.42 10.17 22.10
C GLY A 259 26.92 10.46 21.93
N ILE A 260 26.48 11.17 20.90
CA ILE A 260 25.04 11.35 20.65
C ILE A 260 24.44 10.06 20.07
N THR A 261 23.38 9.58 20.72
CA THR A 261 22.65 8.36 20.34
C THR A 261 21.20 8.70 20.01
N TYR A 262 20.66 7.97 19.04
CA TYR A 262 19.27 8.06 18.61
C TYR A 262 18.65 6.68 18.67
N THR A 263 17.38 6.60 19.05
CA THR A 263 16.62 5.37 18.90
C THR A 263 16.23 5.15 17.44
N ILE A 264 15.96 3.90 17.06
CA ILE A 264 15.41 3.59 15.73
C ILE A 264 14.10 4.35 15.49
N GLU A 265 13.28 4.54 16.53
CA GLU A 265 12.07 5.34 16.44
C GLU A 265 12.34 6.81 16.10
N GLU A 266 13.29 7.44 16.80
CA GLU A 266 13.68 8.83 16.56
C GLU A 266 14.22 9.02 15.14
N ILE A 267 15.08 8.10 14.69
CA ILE A 267 15.58 8.09 13.32
C ILE A 267 14.40 8.02 12.35
N GLN A 268 13.47 7.07 12.52
CA GLN A 268 12.35 6.89 11.61
C GLN A 268 11.41 8.10 11.55
N ARG A 269 11.14 8.76 12.69
CA ARG A 269 10.31 9.96 12.78
C ARG A 269 10.88 11.15 12.00
N ARG A 270 12.21 11.24 11.88
CA ARG A 270 12.90 12.28 11.09
C ARG A 270 12.82 12.03 9.59
N ILE A 271 12.75 10.78 9.17
CA ILE A 271 12.64 10.36 7.76
C ILE A 271 11.33 9.61 7.47
N PRO A 272 10.15 10.21 7.71
CA PRO A 272 8.87 9.57 7.46
C PRO A 272 8.66 9.40 5.95
N MET A 273 8.07 8.27 5.55
CA MET A 273 7.91 7.88 4.13
C MET A 273 7.43 9.03 3.23
N GLN A 274 6.49 9.84 3.72
CA GLN A 274 5.88 10.98 3.02
C GLN A 274 6.91 12.03 2.59
N LYS A 275 8.00 12.20 3.34
CA LYS A 275 9.08 13.16 3.05
C LYS A 275 10.19 12.59 2.15
N THR A 276 10.15 11.29 1.87
CA THR A 276 11.26 10.58 1.19
C THR A 276 11.04 10.40 -0.31
N GLY A 277 9.84 10.69 -0.81
CA GLY A 277 9.43 10.42 -2.20
C GLY A 277 9.39 8.94 -2.58
N ILE A 278 9.67 8.02 -1.64
CA ILE A 278 9.53 6.58 -1.85
C ILE A 278 8.04 6.23 -1.82
N ALA A 279 7.46 6.08 -3.01
CA ALA A 279 6.01 5.89 -3.19
C ALA A 279 5.47 4.54 -2.70
N VAL A 280 6.33 3.58 -2.34
CA VAL A 280 5.92 2.23 -1.98
C VAL A 280 6.37 1.90 -0.56
N SER A 281 5.41 1.64 0.32
CA SER A 281 5.66 1.32 1.73
C SER A 281 6.60 0.13 1.92
N SER A 282 6.49 -0.94 1.11
CA SER A 282 7.42 -2.07 1.21
C SER A 282 8.85 -1.70 0.80
N SER A 283 9.03 -0.80 -0.16
CA SER A 283 10.34 -0.28 -0.57
C SER A 283 10.93 0.66 0.47
N TYR A 284 10.11 1.48 1.12
CA TYR A 284 10.52 2.34 2.24
C TYR A 284 10.95 1.49 3.44
N ASN A 285 10.11 0.53 3.84
CA ASN A 285 10.41 -0.39 4.93
C ASN A 285 11.68 -1.22 4.66
N TYR A 286 11.84 -1.72 3.43
CA TYR A 286 13.09 -2.39 3.03
C TYR A 286 14.29 -1.43 3.07
N ALA A 287 14.11 -0.17 2.64
CA ALA A 287 15.18 0.82 2.69
C ALA A 287 15.58 1.14 4.14
N LEU A 288 14.66 1.14 5.11
CA LEU A 288 14.97 1.23 6.54
C LEU A 288 15.77 0.02 7.02
N VAL A 289 15.36 -1.21 6.66
CA VAL A 289 16.14 -2.41 7.00
C VAL A 289 17.56 -2.34 6.43
N ALA A 290 17.71 -1.91 5.17
CA ALA A 290 19.00 -1.77 4.52
C ALA A 290 19.81 -0.55 5.03
N LEU A 291 19.16 0.48 5.55
CA LEU A 291 19.76 1.65 6.20
C LEU A 291 20.42 1.25 7.53
N PHE A 292 19.76 0.40 8.30
CA PHE A 292 20.26 -0.13 9.57
C PHE A 292 21.21 -1.32 9.44
N GLY A 293 21.30 -1.91 8.25
CA GLY A 293 22.23 -3.01 7.96
C GLY A 293 23.54 -2.55 7.33
N ASN A 294 24.48 -3.49 7.23
CA ASN A 294 25.81 -3.29 6.66
C ASN A 294 25.95 -3.75 5.20
N GLN A 295 24.81 -3.94 4.51
CA GLN A 295 24.79 -4.48 3.15
C GLN A 295 25.55 -3.55 2.20
N LYS A 296 26.44 -4.14 1.38
CA LYS A 296 27.29 -3.42 0.41
C LYS A 296 28.27 -2.41 1.05
N GLY A 297 28.69 -2.67 2.29
CA GLY A 297 29.66 -1.81 2.99
C GLY A 297 29.05 -0.50 3.49
N ARG A 298 27.72 -0.45 3.62
CA ARG A 298 27.06 0.54 4.47
C ARG A 298 27.44 0.26 5.92
N ASP A 299 27.64 1.30 6.68
CA ASP A 299 28.07 1.29 8.07
C ASP A 299 27.70 2.66 8.64
N TYR A 300 26.49 3.10 8.27
CA TYR A 300 25.93 4.41 8.62
C TYR A 300 25.79 4.60 10.12
N PHE A 301 25.57 3.50 10.83
CA PHE A 301 25.29 3.47 12.26
C PHE A 301 26.26 2.56 12.99
N MET A 302 26.59 2.93 14.22
CA MET A 302 27.14 2.04 15.24
C MET A 302 26.06 1.82 16.30
N PHE A 303 25.54 0.61 16.38
CA PHE A 303 24.53 0.24 17.37
C PHE A 303 25.18 -0.03 18.74
N GLU A 304 24.46 0.27 19.82
CA GLU A 304 24.87 -0.19 21.16
C GLU A 304 24.80 -1.73 21.26
N ASN A 305 23.82 -2.32 20.59
CA ASN A 305 23.74 -3.76 20.37
C ASN A 305 24.48 -4.13 19.06
N GLU A 306 25.70 -4.62 19.18
CA GLU A 306 26.60 -4.92 18.06
C GLU A 306 26.03 -5.94 17.05
N ASP A 307 25.11 -6.81 17.50
CA ASP A 307 24.50 -7.85 16.66
C ASP A 307 23.43 -7.29 15.70
N LEU A 308 22.87 -6.10 15.97
CA LEU A 308 21.77 -5.55 15.16
C LEU A 308 22.18 -5.22 13.73
N GLY A 309 23.38 -4.69 13.53
CA GLY A 309 23.87 -4.39 12.18
C GLY A 309 23.97 -5.65 11.32
N VAL A 310 24.41 -6.77 11.93
CA VAL A 310 24.46 -8.09 11.28
C VAL A 310 23.04 -8.61 11.01
N TYR A 311 22.17 -8.57 12.03
CA TYR A 311 20.77 -8.98 11.90
C TYR A 311 20.05 -8.27 10.75
N PHE A 312 20.16 -6.94 10.66
CA PHE A 312 19.53 -6.18 9.58
C PHE A 312 20.15 -6.47 8.22
N THR A 313 21.46 -6.75 8.17
CA THR A 313 22.14 -7.21 6.95
C THR A 313 21.56 -8.52 6.45
N ASP A 314 21.40 -9.48 7.35
CA ASP A 314 20.85 -10.81 7.03
C ASP A 314 19.40 -10.68 6.56
N GLN A 315 18.59 -9.89 7.26
CA GLN A 315 17.22 -9.58 6.84
C GLN A 315 17.19 -8.87 5.48
N ALA A 316 18.11 -7.95 5.17
CA ALA A 316 18.15 -7.29 3.87
C ALA A 316 18.49 -8.27 2.73
N ASN A 317 19.35 -9.26 3.00
CA ASN A 317 19.79 -10.26 2.03
C ASN A 317 18.82 -11.43 1.87
N ASP A 318 17.97 -11.71 2.87
CA ASP A 318 17.03 -12.82 2.85
C ASP A 318 15.92 -12.62 1.78
N PRO A 319 15.72 -13.58 0.85
CA PRO A 319 14.60 -13.57 -0.09
C PRO A 319 13.21 -13.60 0.58
N SER A 320 13.12 -14.21 1.77
CA SER A 320 11.91 -14.39 2.59
C SER A 320 11.75 -13.36 3.73
N ARG A 321 12.62 -12.36 3.75
CA ARG A 321 12.72 -11.31 4.78
C ARG A 321 11.41 -10.66 5.22
N ASP A 322 11.41 -10.24 6.47
CA ASP A 322 10.42 -9.33 7.03
C ASP A 322 10.88 -7.87 6.85
N ASN A 323 10.33 -7.16 5.85
CA ASN A 323 10.67 -5.74 5.64
C ASN A 323 10.27 -4.84 6.83
N ASN A 324 9.44 -5.31 7.77
CA ASN A 324 9.03 -4.56 8.95
C ASN A 324 9.84 -4.95 10.20
N CYS A 325 10.88 -5.78 10.09
CA CYS A 325 11.61 -6.29 11.25
C CYS A 325 12.16 -5.19 12.16
N TRP A 326 12.53 -4.03 11.61
CA TRP A 326 13.01 -2.85 12.34
C TRP A 326 12.01 -2.33 13.38
N LYS A 327 10.70 -2.55 13.19
CA LYS A 327 9.66 -2.14 14.15
C LYS A 327 9.71 -2.90 15.48
N LYS A 328 10.45 -4.00 15.55
CA LYS A 328 10.65 -4.78 16.79
C LYS A 328 11.74 -4.18 17.68
N TYR A 329 12.50 -3.22 17.14
CA TYR A 329 13.72 -2.68 17.72
C TYR A 329 13.64 -1.16 17.87
N LEU A 330 12.43 -0.61 18.03
CA LEU A 330 12.21 0.84 18.05
C LEU A 330 13.02 1.56 19.14
N ASP A 331 13.21 0.91 20.29
CA ASP A 331 13.93 1.44 21.45
C ASP A 331 15.46 1.24 21.37
N GLU A 332 15.94 0.49 20.37
CA GLU A 332 17.37 0.22 20.20
C GLU A 332 18.10 1.49 19.75
N LYS A 333 19.29 1.69 20.33
CA LYS A 333 20.08 2.90 20.14
C LYS A 333 21.21 2.73 19.13
N ALA A 334 21.41 3.77 18.36
CA ALA A 334 22.49 3.88 17.39
C ALA A 334 23.08 5.29 17.38
N ARG A 335 24.39 5.36 17.13
CA ARG A 335 25.08 6.61 16.79
C ARG A 335 25.46 6.62 15.32
N ILE A 336 25.50 7.80 14.71
CA ILE A 336 26.02 7.94 13.34
C ILE A 336 27.51 7.59 13.35
N ASN A 337 27.96 6.85 12.35
CA ASN A 337 29.37 6.53 12.22
C ASN A 337 30.18 7.82 11.96
N VAL A 338 31.18 8.06 12.81
CA VAL A 338 32.04 9.27 12.79
C VAL A 338 32.67 9.54 11.44
N LYS A 339 32.81 8.52 10.59
CA LYS A 339 33.31 8.71 9.23
C LYS A 339 32.42 9.61 8.37
N TYR A 340 31.13 9.76 8.69
CA TYR A 340 30.19 10.63 7.99
C TYR A 340 30.11 12.04 8.60
N VAL A 341 30.90 12.31 9.63
CA VAL A 341 31.00 13.63 10.27
C VAL A 341 32.19 14.39 9.68
N ARG A 342 32.03 15.69 9.43
CA ARG A 342 33.14 16.53 8.95
C ARG A 342 34.10 16.82 10.10
N ALA A 343 35.39 16.94 9.79
CA ALA A 343 36.39 17.35 10.77
C ALA A 343 36.08 18.79 11.25
N GLY A 344 35.57 18.93 12.47
CA GLY A 344 35.23 20.22 13.09
C GLY A 344 33.74 20.44 13.42
N GLY A 345 32.86 19.46 13.15
CA GLY A 345 31.45 19.46 13.54
C GLY A 345 31.13 18.52 14.70
#